data_AF-A0A258SPV1-F1
#
_entry.id   AF-A0A258SPV1-F1
#
_cell.length_a   1.000
_cell.length_b   1.000
_cell.length_c   1.000
_cell.angle_alpha   90.00
_cell.angle_beta   90.00
_cell.angle_gamma   90.00
#
_symmetry.space_group_name_H-M   'P 1'
#
loop_
_entity.id
_entity.type
_entity.pdbx_description
1 polymer ?
#
loop_
_entity_poly.entity_id
_entity_poly.type
_entity_poly.pdbx_seq_one_letter_code
_entity_poly.pdbx_strand_id
1 'polypeptide(L)'
;MAELRPPIESGAPDPMPYMHPVMVKNYGKWAFHSHPKPGVLYHRADSGDEIWTVKAGTARQLDHYTVRELADIADQYADGFVRFTARSNIEYMVADGSKVEPLIKALNDKGYPIGGTANSVSMIAHTQGFLHCDIPGTDASGVVKALMDELYDDFVKCEMPNRVKLSTSCCEINCGGQADIAI
;
A
#
# COMPACT_ATOMS: atom_id res chain seq x y z
N MET A 1 -31.92 23.91 12.51
CA MET A 1 -31.16 23.33 11.39
C MET A 1 -29.72 23.77 11.56
N ALA A 2 -28.74 22.88 11.36
CA ALA A 2 -27.34 23.29 11.36
C ALA A 2 -27.11 24.27 10.20
N GLU A 3 -26.33 25.32 10.43
CA GLU A 3 -25.96 26.28 9.39
C GLU A 3 -25.15 25.56 8.31
N LEU A 4 -25.56 25.68 7.04
CA LEU A 4 -24.85 25.06 5.92
C LEU A 4 -23.48 25.73 5.78
N ARG A 5 -22.41 24.97 6.00
CA ARG A 5 -21.05 25.48 5.78
C ARG A 5 -20.71 25.40 4.29
N PRO A 6 -20.26 26.49 3.65
CA PRO A 6 -19.74 26.42 2.29
C PRO A 6 -18.40 25.65 2.27
N PRO A 7 -18.10 24.92 1.18
CA PRO A 7 -16.79 24.29 1.02
C PRO A 7 -15.68 25.34 0.92
N ILE A 8 -14.51 25.01 1.46
CA ILE A 8 -13.28 25.80 1.28
C ILE A 8 -12.48 25.12 0.16
N GLU A 9 -12.32 25.81 -0.96
CA GLU A 9 -11.61 25.32 -2.16
C GLU A 9 -10.08 25.36 -1.99
N SER A 10 -9.55 24.72 -0.93
CA SER A 10 -8.12 24.73 -0.60
C SER A 10 -7.32 23.60 -1.27
N GLY A 11 -7.97 22.66 -1.95
CA GLY A 11 -7.34 21.48 -2.52
C GLY A 11 -6.77 20.52 -1.48
N ALA A 12 -5.89 19.61 -1.93
CA ALA A 12 -5.13 18.72 -1.06
C ALA A 12 -4.03 19.51 -0.32
N PRO A 13 -3.74 19.18 0.96
CA PRO A 13 -2.66 19.82 1.68
C PRO A 13 -1.30 19.48 1.05
N ASP A 14 -0.30 20.34 1.27
CA ASP A 14 1.10 20.04 0.93
C ASP A 14 1.50 18.70 1.56
N PRO A 15 2.03 17.73 0.80
CA PRO A 15 2.44 16.44 1.34
C PRO A 15 3.73 16.51 2.18
N MET A 16 4.60 17.52 2.00
CA MET A 16 5.91 17.58 2.65
C MET A 16 5.86 17.47 4.18
N PRO A 17 4.93 18.14 4.91
CA PRO A 17 4.80 18.01 6.35
C PRO A 17 4.39 16.60 6.83
N TYR A 18 3.84 15.76 5.95
CA TYR A 18 3.38 14.40 6.27
C TYR A 18 4.35 13.31 5.82
N MET A 19 5.52 13.69 5.29
CA MET A 19 6.58 12.75 4.94
C MET A 19 7.51 12.51 6.13
N HIS A 20 8.04 11.28 6.23
CA HIS A 20 9.00 10.93 7.26
C HIS A 20 10.21 11.89 7.24
N PRO A 21 10.72 12.41 8.38
CA PRO A 21 11.76 13.44 8.43
C PRO A 21 13.04 13.10 7.66
N VAL A 22 13.49 11.84 7.72
CA VAL A 22 14.64 11.35 6.94
C VAL A 22 14.38 11.44 5.43
N MET A 23 13.15 11.21 4.97
CA MET A 23 12.81 11.35 3.55
C MET A 23 12.76 12.82 3.13
N VAL A 24 12.24 13.72 3.96
CA VAL A 24 12.23 15.17 3.69
C VAL A 24 13.65 15.71 3.61
N LYS A 25 14.51 15.37 4.57
CA LYS A 25 15.92 15.76 4.60
C LYS A 25 16.66 15.35 3.32
N ASN A 26 16.34 14.17 2.80
CA ASN A 26 17.01 13.57 1.63
C ASN A 26 16.15 13.62 0.35
N TYR A 27 15.18 14.53 0.27
CA TYR A 27 14.29 14.61 -0.88
C TYR A 27 15.06 14.83 -2.19
N GLY A 28 14.95 13.88 -3.12
CA GLY A 28 15.66 13.87 -4.40
C GLY A 28 17.16 13.52 -4.33
N LYS A 29 17.67 13.05 -3.18
CA LYS A 29 19.11 12.79 -2.94
C LYS A 29 19.35 11.36 -2.48
N TRP A 30 18.96 10.40 -3.32
CA TRP A 30 19.03 8.97 -3.02
C TRP A 30 20.16 8.31 -3.81
N ALA A 31 21.05 7.60 -3.10
CA ALA A 31 22.17 6.90 -3.71
C ALA A 31 21.71 5.58 -4.35
N PHE A 32 20.99 4.75 -3.59
CA PHE A 32 20.42 3.51 -4.12
C PHE A 32 19.26 2.99 -3.27
N HIS A 33 18.55 2.00 -3.82
CA HIS A 33 17.61 1.17 -3.09
C HIS A 33 17.93 -0.31 -3.34
N SER A 34 17.53 -1.17 -2.41
CA SER A 34 17.62 -2.62 -2.54
C SER A 34 16.37 -3.32 -2.00
N HIS A 35 16.25 -4.61 -2.28
CA HIS A 35 15.16 -5.47 -1.84
C HIS A 35 15.71 -6.58 -0.92
N PRO A 36 15.87 -6.33 0.39
CA PRO A 36 16.51 -7.29 1.29
C PRO A 36 15.72 -8.59 1.47
N LYS A 37 14.38 -8.53 1.39
CA LYS A 37 13.46 -9.67 1.48
C LYS A 37 12.06 -9.28 0.96
N PRO A 38 11.14 -10.23 0.74
CA PRO A 38 9.78 -9.92 0.31
C PRO A 38 9.11 -8.88 1.22
N GLY A 39 8.47 -7.89 0.60
CA GLY A 39 7.79 -6.79 1.27
C GLY A 39 8.69 -5.76 1.96
N VAL A 40 10.03 -5.90 1.91
CA VAL A 40 10.95 -4.94 2.53
C VAL A 40 11.81 -4.26 1.48
N LEU A 41 11.90 -2.93 1.57
CA LEU A 41 12.80 -2.11 0.77
C LEU A 41 13.80 -1.42 1.71
N TYR A 42 15.03 -1.27 1.25
CA TYR A 42 16.05 -0.46 1.92
C TYR A 42 16.45 0.67 0.99
N HIS A 43 16.59 1.87 1.53
CA HIS A 43 16.99 3.07 0.81
C HIS A 43 18.16 3.74 1.52
N ARG A 44 19.19 4.11 0.75
CA ARG A 44 20.32 4.89 1.25
C ARG A 44 20.42 6.21 0.52
N ALA A 45 20.50 7.29 1.28
CA ALA A 45 20.69 8.64 0.76
C ALA A 45 22.17 8.93 0.45
N ASP A 46 22.43 9.96 -0.36
CA ASP A 46 23.80 10.43 -0.63
C ASP A 46 24.50 10.93 0.65
N SER A 47 23.72 11.40 1.62
CA SER A 47 24.18 11.80 2.95
C SER A 47 24.65 10.63 3.83
N GLY A 48 24.35 9.40 3.43
CA GLY A 48 24.55 8.19 4.23
C GLY A 48 23.38 7.84 5.14
N ASP A 49 22.34 8.67 5.24
CA ASP A 49 21.12 8.33 5.97
C ASP A 49 20.44 7.10 5.34
N GLU A 50 19.87 6.26 6.20
CA GLU A 50 19.19 5.03 5.81
C GLU A 50 17.71 5.11 6.18
N ILE A 51 16.85 4.50 5.37
CA ILE A 51 15.44 4.31 5.70
C ILE A 51 14.94 3.01 5.08
N TRP A 52 14.08 2.32 5.81
CA TRP A 52 13.49 1.06 5.42
C TRP A 52 12.01 1.25 5.15
N THR A 53 11.48 0.56 4.14
CA THR A 53 10.05 0.51 3.86
C THR A 53 9.53 -0.90 4.08
N VAL A 54 8.47 -1.06 4.88
CA VAL A 54 7.74 -2.32 5.02
C VAL A 54 6.38 -2.19 4.32
N LYS A 55 6.15 -3.04 3.32
CA LYS A 55 4.94 -3.07 2.49
C LYS A 55 4.01 -4.20 2.92
N ALA A 56 2.75 -3.86 3.14
CA ALA A 56 1.71 -4.82 3.47
C ALA A 56 0.49 -4.71 2.54
N GLY A 57 -0.14 -5.86 2.28
CA GLY A 57 -1.42 -5.93 1.57
C GLY A 57 -2.56 -5.38 2.41
N THR A 58 -3.52 -4.71 1.76
CA THR A 58 -4.77 -4.27 2.39
C THR A 58 -5.96 -4.58 1.48
N ALA A 59 -7.18 -4.53 2.02
CA ALA A 59 -8.40 -4.81 1.27
C ALA A 59 -8.84 -3.67 0.32
N ARG A 60 -8.11 -2.54 0.26
CA ARG A 60 -8.46 -1.28 -0.45
C ARG A 60 -9.72 -0.59 0.07
N GLN A 61 -10.85 -1.28 0.27
CA GLN A 61 -11.96 -0.78 1.08
C GLN A 61 -11.65 -1.03 2.55
N LEU A 62 -11.45 0.04 3.32
CA LEU A 62 -11.13 -0.01 4.75
C LEU A 62 -12.16 0.82 5.51
N ASP A 63 -12.69 0.28 6.61
CA ASP A 63 -13.48 1.05 7.56
C ASP A 63 -12.58 1.94 8.45
N HIS A 64 -13.20 2.85 9.19
CA HIS A 64 -12.46 3.80 10.03
C HIS A 64 -11.76 3.16 11.23
N TYR A 65 -12.19 1.99 11.71
CA TYR A 65 -11.48 1.26 12.77
C TYR A 65 -10.21 0.64 12.22
N THR A 66 -10.28 0.06 11.03
CA THR A 66 -9.13 -0.50 10.31
C THR A 66 -8.09 0.60 10.02
N VAL A 67 -8.52 1.78 9.56
CA VAL A 67 -7.60 2.92 9.35
C VAL A 67 -6.94 3.38 10.66
N ARG A 68 -7.68 3.41 11.77
CA ARG A 68 -7.12 3.74 13.09
C ARG A 68 -6.13 2.70 13.57
N GLU A 69 -6.40 1.41 13.37
CA GLU A 69 -5.46 0.35 13.70
C GLU A 69 -4.15 0.47 12.91
N LEU A 70 -4.23 0.75 11.59
CA LEU A 70 -3.05 0.97 10.77
C LEU A 70 -2.23 2.19 11.23
N ALA A 71 -2.89 3.23 11.75
CA ALA A 71 -2.24 4.40 12.35
C ALA A 71 -1.60 4.07 13.70
N ASP A 72 -2.28 3.29 14.57
CA ASP A 72 -1.72 2.84 15.84
C ASP A 72 -0.45 1.99 15.63
N ILE A 73 -0.43 1.15 14.58
CA ILE A 73 0.77 0.41 14.17
C ILE A 73 1.87 1.38 13.73
N ALA A 74 1.54 2.45 13.02
CA ALA A 74 2.50 3.45 12.58
C ALA A 74 3.16 4.15 13.77
N ASP A 75 2.36 4.58 14.74
CA ASP A 75 2.84 5.27 15.94
C ASP A 75 3.72 4.36 16.81
N GLN A 76 3.34 3.09 16.96
CA GLN A 76 4.06 2.15 17.81
C GLN A 76 5.34 1.61 17.17
N TYR A 77 5.33 1.34 15.86
CA TYR A 77 6.37 0.57 15.19
C TYR A 77 7.07 1.29 14.03
N ALA A 78 6.50 2.39 13.52
CA ALA A 78 6.97 3.00 12.27
C ALA A 78 7.00 4.54 12.27
N ASP A 79 7.51 5.11 13.36
CA ASP A 79 7.81 6.54 13.49
C ASP A 79 6.61 7.47 13.25
N GLY A 80 5.38 6.95 13.21
CA GLY A 80 4.14 7.69 12.95
C GLY A 80 3.84 7.98 11.48
N PHE A 81 4.55 7.36 10.53
CA PHE A 81 4.40 7.66 9.09
C PHE A 81 3.99 6.45 8.25
N VAL A 82 3.00 6.67 7.39
CA VAL A 82 2.54 5.70 6.38
C VAL A 82 2.22 6.38 5.06
N ARG A 83 2.19 5.58 4.00
CA ARG A 83 1.60 5.97 2.72
C ARG A 83 0.90 4.78 2.07
N PHE A 84 -0.01 5.05 1.14
CA PHE A 84 -0.56 4.02 0.26
C PHE A 84 0.11 4.08 -1.10
N THR A 85 0.37 2.90 -1.66
CA THR A 85 0.85 2.76 -3.04
C THR A 85 -0.31 2.95 -4.03
N ALA A 86 0.00 3.17 -5.30
CA ALA A 86 -0.98 3.25 -6.38
C ALA A 86 -1.85 1.98 -6.55
N ARG A 87 -1.51 0.89 -5.86
CA ARG A 87 -2.24 -0.39 -5.86
C ARG A 87 -2.78 -0.76 -4.49
N SER A 88 -2.99 0.24 -3.63
CA SER A 88 -3.61 0.12 -2.31
C SER A 88 -2.88 -0.75 -1.28
N ASN A 89 -1.66 -1.21 -1.55
CA ASN A 89 -0.78 -1.64 -0.46
C ASN A 89 -0.45 -0.46 0.44
N ILE A 90 -0.33 -0.70 1.74
CA ILE A 90 0.23 0.26 2.69
C ILE A 90 1.75 0.08 2.77
N GLU A 91 2.46 1.18 2.92
CA GLU A 91 3.90 1.22 3.15
C GLU A 91 4.18 2.04 4.41
N TYR A 92 4.98 1.46 5.29
CA TYR A 92 5.49 2.06 6.51
C TYR A 92 6.97 2.39 6.33
N MET A 93 7.42 3.55 6.80
CA MET A 93 8.82 3.97 6.68
C MET A 93 9.48 4.07 8.04
N VAL A 94 10.63 3.42 8.23
CA VAL A 94 11.36 3.40 9.52
C VAL A 94 12.82 3.76 9.32
N ALA A 95 13.32 4.73 10.09
CA ALA A 95 14.73 5.12 10.04
C ALA A 95 15.65 4.14 10.79
N ASP A 96 15.13 3.53 11.86
CA ASP A 96 15.84 2.51 12.64
C ASP A 96 15.54 1.12 12.07
N GLY A 97 16.55 0.50 11.45
CA GLY A 97 16.44 -0.84 10.88
C GLY A 97 16.06 -1.93 11.90
N SER A 98 16.31 -1.73 13.20
CA SER A 98 15.91 -2.68 14.25
C SER A 98 14.39 -2.79 14.42
N LYS A 99 13.62 -1.79 13.94
CA LYS A 99 12.15 -1.79 13.98
C LYS A 99 11.49 -2.61 12.87
N VAL A 100 12.25 -3.04 11.86
CA VAL A 100 11.70 -3.76 10.70
C VAL A 100 11.03 -5.07 11.10
N GLU A 101 11.69 -5.93 11.89
CA GLU A 101 11.09 -7.21 12.32
C GLU A 101 9.89 -7.03 13.27
N PRO A 102 9.95 -6.17 14.30
CA PRO A 102 8.78 -5.87 15.13
C PRO A 102 7.57 -5.40 14.32
N LEU A 103 7.78 -4.52 13.33
CA LEU A 103 6.72 -4.01 12.45
C LEU A 103 6.12 -5.11 11.56
N ILE A 104 6.97 -5.94 10.94
CA ILE A 104 6.53 -7.11 10.16
C ILE A 104 5.68 -8.04 11.01
N LYS A 105 6.09 -8.28 12.26
CA LYS A 105 5.33 -9.13 13.19
C LYS A 105 3.98 -8.51 13.51
N ALA A 106 3.94 -7.23 13.88
CA ALA A 106 2.70 -6.53 14.23
C ALA A 106 1.69 -6.55 13.07
N LEU A 107 2.15 -6.36 11.84
CA LEU A 107 1.31 -6.42 10.64
C LEU A 107 0.76 -7.82 10.37
N ASN A 108 1.62 -8.85 10.40
CA ASN A 108 1.19 -10.23 10.18
C ASN A 108 0.25 -10.74 11.29
N ASP A 109 0.51 -10.41 12.56
CA ASP A 109 -0.37 -10.78 13.69
C ASP A 109 -1.79 -10.22 13.51
N LYS A 110 -1.93 -9.11 12.77
CA LYS A 110 -3.19 -8.45 12.43
C LYS A 110 -3.77 -8.87 11.08
N GLY A 111 -3.11 -9.77 10.36
CA GLY A 111 -3.58 -10.28 9.07
C GLY A 111 -3.25 -9.40 7.87
N TYR A 112 -2.28 -8.48 7.99
CA TYR A 112 -1.76 -7.72 6.85
C TYR A 112 -0.49 -8.40 6.31
N PRO A 113 -0.58 -9.17 5.21
CA PRO A 113 0.55 -9.93 4.70
C PRO A 113 1.64 -9.00 4.16
N ILE A 114 2.89 -9.34 4.45
CA ILE A 114 4.07 -8.61 3.95
C ILE A 114 4.46 -9.16 2.58
N GLY A 115 4.54 -8.31 1.56
CA GLY A 115 4.77 -8.78 0.20
C GLY A 115 4.59 -7.72 -0.90
N GLY A 116 4.35 -8.17 -2.13
CA GLY A 116 4.05 -7.31 -3.28
C GLY A 116 5.25 -6.49 -3.77
N THR A 117 6.46 -7.01 -3.63
CA THR A 117 7.73 -6.39 -4.07
C THR A 117 8.50 -7.30 -5.03
N ALA A 118 9.45 -6.74 -5.79
CA ALA A 118 10.29 -7.51 -6.73
C ALA A 118 9.45 -8.44 -7.63
N ASN A 119 9.89 -9.68 -7.86
CA ASN A 119 9.24 -10.64 -8.74
C ASN A 119 8.13 -11.40 -8.00
N SER A 120 7.01 -10.71 -7.80
CA SER A 120 5.81 -11.19 -7.14
C SER A 120 4.56 -10.69 -7.85
N VAL A 121 3.40 -11.22 -7.44
CA VAL A 121 2.12 -10.57 -7.64
C VAL A 121 2.00 -9.40 -6.66
N SER A 122 1.63 -8.23 -7.17
CA SER A 122 1.20 -7.11 -6.32
C SER A 122 -0.30 -7.15 -6.13
N MET A 123 -0.81 -6.52 -5.05
CA MET A 123 -2.24 -6.32 -4.82
C MET A 123 -3.01 -5.97 -6.10
N ILE A 124 -4.15 -6.64 -6.29
CA ILE A 124 -5.00 -6.52 -7.48
C ILE A 124 -5.77 -5.20 -7.41
N ALA A 125 -5.56 -4.36 -8.42
CA ALA A 125 -6.24 -3.08 -8.53
C ALA A 125 -7.70 -3.32 -8.94
N HIS A 126 -8.63 -2.77 -8.18
CA HIS A 126 -10.05 -2.98 -8.39
C HIS A 126 -10.88 -1.81 -7.87
N THR A 127 -12.10 -1.68 -8.39
CA THR A 127 -12.96 -0.53 -8.15
C THR A 127 -14.13 -0.89 -7.23
N GLN A 128 -15.34 -0.48 -7.55
CA GLN A 128 -16.49 -0.57 -6.65
C GLN A 128 -17.23 -1.89 -6.76
N GLY A 129 -17.42 -2.43 -7.98
CA GLY A 129 -18.24 -3.62 -8.17
C GLY A 129 -19.66 -3.45 -7.63
N PHE A 130 -20.24 -4.53 -7.10
CA PHE A 130 -21.59 -4.54 -6.54
C PHE A 130 -21.71 -3.73 -5.24
N LEU A 131 -20.59 -3.33 -4.64
CA LEU A 131 -20.60 -2.55 -3.40
C LEU A 131 -21.20 -1.15 -3.58
N HIS A 132 -21.00 -0.52 -4.74
CA HIS A 132 -21.38 0.88 -4.92
C HIS A 132 -21.67 1.32 -6.36
N CYS A 133 -21.32 0.54 -7.38
CA CYS A 133 -21.61 0.92 -8.77
C CYS A 133 -23.01 0.45 -9.18
N ASP A 134 -23.70 1.24 -10.01
CA ASP A 134 -25.03 0.95 -10.58
C ASP A 134 -24.98 0.24 -11.94
N ILE A 135 -23.80 0.21 -12.59
CA ILE A 135 -23.55 -0.48 -13.87
C ILE A 135 -22.49 -1.61 -13.84
N PRO A 136 -22.33 -2.39 -12.76
CA PRO A 136 -21.37 -3.49 -12.73
C PRO A 136 -21.90 -4.73 -13.49
N GLY A 137 -21.07 -5.30 -14.36
CA GLY A 137 -21.26 -6.65 -14.90
C GLY A 137 -20.78 -7.75 -13.96
N THR A 138 -19.79 -7.45 -13.10
CA THR A 138 -19.23 -8.36 -12.08
C THR A 138 -18.98 -7.63 -10.76
N ASP A 139 -18.84 -8.39 -9.67
CA ASP A 139 -18.30 -7.81 -8.45
C ASP A 139 -16.79 -7.51 -8.61
N ALA A 140 -16.28 -6.57 -7.81
CA ALA A 140 -14.87 -6.22 -7.77
C ALA A 140 -14.18 -6.85 -6.54
N SER A 141 -14.63 -6.50 -5.33
CA SER A 141 -13.96 -6.91 -4.09
C SER A 141 -14.04 -8.42 -3.85
N GLY A 142 -15.17 -9.06 -4.13
CA GLY A 142 -15.31 -10.52 -4.02
C GLY A 142 -14.42 -11.29 -5.00
N VAL A 143 -14.28 -10.81 -6.23
CA VAL A 143 -13.39 -11.39 -7.24
C VAL A 143 -11.93 -11.25 -6.81
N VAL A 144 -11.52 -10.06 -6.35
CA VAL A 144 -10.17 -9.85 -5.85
C VAL A 144 -9.87 -10.72 -4.65
N LYS A 145 -10.81 -10.87 -3.71
CA LYS A 145 -10.62 -11.74 -2.55
C LYS A 145 -10.39 -13.19 -2.98
N ALA A 146 -11.22 -13.73 -3.86
CA ALA A 146 -11.07 -15.10 -4.36
C ALA A 146 -9.72 -15.32 -5.07
N LEU A 147 -9.28 -14.36 -5.88
CA LEU A 147 -7.99 -14.45 -6.58
C LEU A 147 -6.80 -14.30 -5.63
N MET A 148 -6.85 -13.38 -4.66
CA MET A 148 -5.77 -13.18 -3.70
C MET A 148 -5.62 -14.34 -2.73
N ASP A 149 -6.67 -15.12 -2.49
CA ASP A 149 -6.57 -16.37 -1.72
C ASP A 149 -5.75 -17.44 -2.45
N GLU A 150 -5.92 -17.56 -3.76
CA GLU A 150 -5.12 -18.47 -4.59
C GLU A 150 -3.70 -17.94 -4.85
N LEU A 151 -3.54 -16.61 -4.97
CA LEU A 151 -2.28 -15.93 -5.29
C LEU A 151 -1.51 -15.46 -4.05
N TYR A 152 -1.89 -15.90 -2.85
CA TYR A 152 -1.29 -15.44 -1.61
C TYR A 152 0.22 -15.69 -1.57
N ASP A 153 0.64 -16.89 -1.95
CA ASP A 153 2.04 -17.29 -1.99
C ASP A 153 2.85 -16.44 -2.98
N ASP A 154 2.27 -16.14 -4.15
CA ASP A 154 2.90 -15.27 -5.16
C ASP A 154 3.00 -13.81 -4.69
N PHE A 155 2.20 -13.39 -3.72
CA PHE A 155 2.27 -12.07 -3.11
C PHE A 155 3.36 -11.99 -2.03
N VAL A 156 3.43 -12.98 -1.13
CA VAL A 156 4.36 -12.97 0.03
C VAL A 156 5.77 -13.49 -0.31
N LYS A 157 5.95 -14.13 -1.46
CA LYS A 157 7.25 -14.61 -1.97
C LYS A 157 7.70 -13.80 -3.18
N CYS A 158 8.98 -13.90 -3.53
CA CYS A 158 9.58 -13.24 -4.70
C CYS A 158 10.21 -14.28 -5.65
N GLU A 159 9.47 -15.35 -5.94
CA GLU A 159 9.96 -16.52 -6.69
C GLU A 159 9.51 -16.54 -8.16
N MET A 160 8.70 -15.56 -8.58
CA MET A 160 8.24 -15.49 -9.96
C MET A 160 9.39 -15.12 -10.92
N PRO A 161 9.32 -15.48 -12.22
CA PRO A 161 10.31 -15.05 -13.20
C PRO A 161 10.37 -13.53 -13.39
N ASN A 162 9.24 -12.85 -13.21
CA ASN A 162 9.12 -11.40 -13.30
C ASN A 162 7.93 -10.92 -12.45
N ARG A 163 7.86 -9.60 -12.20
CA ARG A 163 6.72 -8.98 -11.52
C ARG A 163 5.46 -9.04 -12.38
N VAL A 164 4.33 -9.37 -11.76
CA VAL A 164 3.01 -9.40 -12.41
C VAL A 164 2.04 -8.49 -11.68
N LYS A 165 1.30 -7.67 -12.43
CA LYS A 165 0.20 -6.83 -11.95
C LYS A 165 -1.09 -7.34 -12.56
N LEU A 166 -2.11 -7.53 -11.73
CA LEU A 166 -3.45 -7.92 -12.18
C LEU A 166 -4.45 -6.81 -11.92
N SER A 167 -5.42 -6.56 -12.78
CA SER A 167 -6.56 -5.68 -12.47
C SER A 167 -7.87 -6.39 -12.68
N THR A 168 -8.90 -5.99 -11.93
CA THR A 168 -10.28 -6.42 -12.15
C THR A 168 -11.14 -5.19 -12.40
N SER A 169 -11.82 -5.18 -13.54
CA SER A 169 -12.80 -4.18 -13.94
C SER A 169 -14.19 -4.76 -13.77
N CYS A 170 -15.04 -4.10 -12.98
CA CYS A 170 -16.43 -4.53 -12.83
C CYS A 170 -17.28 -4.28 -14.10
N CYS A 171 -16.80 -3.48 -15.06
CA CYS A 171 -17.45 -3.21 -16.34
C CYS A 171 -16.42 -2.70 -17.37
N GLU A 172 -16.85 -2.53 -18.62
CA GLU A 172 -16.02 -2.10 -19.76
C GLU A 172 -15.42 -0.69 -19.61
N ILE A 173 -15.95 0.14 -18.72
CA ILE A 173 -15.44 1.50 -18.47
C ILE A 173 -14.01 1.46 -17.91
N ASN A 174 -13.61 0.36 -17.25
CA ASN A 174 -12.28 0.18 -16.67
C ASN A 174 -11.81 1.39 -15.85
N CYS A 175 -12.43 1.61 -14.70
CA CYS A 175 -12.00 2.63 -13.74
C CYS A 175 -10.68 2.29 -13.02
N GLY A 176 -10.04 1.16 -13.31
CA GLY A 176 -8.91 0.58 -12.58
C GLY A 176 -7.56 0.59 -13.32
N GLY A 177 -7.56 0.98 -14.59
CA GLY A 177 -6.35 1.09 -15.42
C GLY A 177 -5.87 -0.24 -16.02
N GLN A 178 -4.68 -0.20 -16.60
CA GLN A 178 -4.07 -1.34 -17.30
C GLN A 178 -3.17 -2.17 -16.36
N ALA A 179 -3.09 -3.46 -16.64
CA ALA A 179 -2.28 -4.43 -15.92
C ALA A 179 -1.80 -5.52 -16.89
N ASP A 180 -0.89 -6.38 -16.44
CA ASP A 180 -0.37 -7.49 -17.26
C ASP A 180 -1.45 -8.54 -17.54
N ILE A 181 -2.35 -8.75 -16.57
CA ILE A 181 -3.58 -9.55 -16.70
C ILE A 181 -4.75 -8.69 -16.24
N ALA A 182 -5.74 -8.51 -17.10
CA ALA A 182 -6.96 -7.75 -16.80
C ALA A 182 -8.18 -8.66 -16.88
N ILE A 183 -9.02 -8.57 -15.86
CA ILE A 183 -10.31 -9.27 -15.74
C ILE A 183 -11.43 -8.25 -15.90
#